data_AF-A0A246HR37-F1
#
_entry.id   AF-A0A246HR37-F1
#
_cell.length_a   1.000
_cell.length_b   1.000
_cell.length_c   1.000
_cell.angle_alpha   90.00
_cell.angle_beta   90.00
_cell.angle_gamma   90.00
#
_symmetry.space_group_name_H-M   'P 1'
#
loop_
_entity.id
_entity.type
_entity.pdbx_description
1 polymer ?
#
loop_
_entity_poly.entity_id
_entity_poly.type
_entity_poly.pdbx_seq_one_letter_code
_entity_poly.pdbx_strand_id
1 'polypeptide(L)'
;MTAAQKRAWAEFEQEMPWLNASHRVLLRLACFWTAKMDDPEADFGVSATQALSSILSKLGATPVDESKVSHGTDEDDPDDEFFGGAGAGRSH
;
A
#
# COMPACT_ATOMS: atom_id res chain seq x y z
N MET A 1 18.00 -12.71 9.54
CA MET A 1 17.83 -11.27 9.25
C MET A 1 18.68 -10.48 10.23
N THR A 2 19.45 -9.52 9.72
CA THR A 2 20.25 -8.58 10.53
C THR A 2 19.34 -7.61 11.29
N ALA A 3 19.90 -6.81 12.20
CA ALA A 3 19.12 -5.81 12.94
C ALA A 3 18.46 -4.78 12.00
N ALA A 4 19.19 -4.29 11.00
CA ALA A 4 18.66 -3.36 9.99
C ALA A 4 17.50 -3.99 9.18
N GLN A 5 17.66 -5.24 8.74
CA GLN A 5 16.59 -5.96 8.02
C GLN A 5 15.34 -6.17 8.89
N LYS A 6 15.50 -6.42 10.20
CA LYS A 6 14.37 -6.56 11.13
C LYS A 6 13.65 -5.22 11.35
N ARG A 7 14.37 -4.10 11.33
CA ARG A 7 13.78 -2.76 11.38
C ARG A 7 12.91 -2.51 10.15
N ALA A 8 13.48 -2.72 8.95
CA ALA A 8 12.74 -2.61 7.70
C ALA A 8 11.51 -3.53 7.66
N TRP A 9 11.60 -4.74 8.23
CA TRP A 9 10.45 -5.63 8.36
C TRP A 9 9.33 -5.00 9.20
N ALA A 10 9.65 -4.42 10.35
CA ALA A 10 8.67 -3.81 11.24
C ALA A 10 8.01 -2.58 10.60
N GLU A 11 8.76 -1.79 9.83
CA GLU A 11 8.24 -0.65 9.06
C GLU A 11 7.27 -1.15 7.99
N PHE A 12 7.68 -2.11 7.17
CA PHE A 12 6.84 -2.69 6.12
C PHE A 12 5.58 -3.40 6.65
N GLU A 13 5.66 -4.04 7.82
CA GLU A 13 4.49 -4.64 8.48
C GLU A 13 3.48 -3.59 8.93
N GLN A 14 3.95 -2.41 9.36
CA GLN A 14 3.09 -1.28 9.72
C GLN A 14 2.49 -0.59 8.49
N GLU A 15 3.27 -0.41 7.44
CA GLU A 15 2.88 0.31 6.22
C GLU A 15 2.01 -0.52 5.27
N MET A 16 2.13 -1.86 5.31
CA MET A 16 1.40 -2.76 4.42
C MET A 16 0.57 -3.79 5.21
N PRO A 17 -0.52 -3.36 5.88
CA PRO A 17 -1.34 -4.24 6.73
C PRO A 17 -2.05 -5.37 5.95
N TRP A 18 -2.10 -5.30 4.61
CA TRP A 18 -2.68 -6.34 3.75
C TRP A 18 -1.77 -7.56 3.54
N LEU A 19 -0.50 -7.49 3.98
CA LEU A 19 0.43 -8.60 3.77
C LEU A 19 0.08 -9.81 4.64
N ASN A 20 -0.08 -10.96 3.98
CA ASN A 20 -0.15 -12.27 4.62
C ASN A 20 1.11 -13.13 4.39
N ALA A 21 1.09 -14.35 4.94
CA ALA A 21 2.20 -15.31 4.90
C ALA A 21 2.76 -15.60 3.48
N SER A 22 1.93 -15.52 2.44
CA SER A 22 2.35 -15.76 1.05
C SER A 22 3.35 -14.72 0.54
N HIS A 23 3.33 -13.50 1.08
CA HIS A 23 4.25 -12.43 0.68
C HIS A 23 5.61 -12.52 1.37
N ARG A 24 5.78 -13.42 2.34
CA ARG A 24 6.95 -13.47 3.23
C ARG A 24 8.29 -13.53 2.49
N VAL A 25 8.36 -14.22 1.35
CA VAL A 25 9.60 -14.31 0.56
C VAL A 25 9.94 -12.96 -0.08
N LEU A 26 8.96 -12.30 -0.70
CA LEU A 26 9.14 -10.97 -1.29
C LEU A 26 9.45 -9.92 -0.23
N LEU A 27 8.75 -9.95 0.91
CA LEU A 27 8.99 -9.04 2.03
C LEU A 27 10.41 -9.19 2.59
N ARG A 28 10.94 -10.42 2.70
CA ARG A 28 12.34 -10.64 3.11
C ARG A 28 13.35 -10.01 2.14
N LEU A 29 13.08 -10.07 0.82
CA LEU A 29 13.93 -9.44 -0.18
C LEU A 29 13.84 -7.91 -0.12
N ALA A 30 12.64 -7.35 0.08
CA ALA A 30 12.47 -5.92 0.31
C ALA A 30 13.30 -5.46 1.52
N CYS A 31 13.17 -6.15 2.65
CA CYS A 31 13.95 -5.85 3.87
C CYS A 31 15.46 -5.89 3.65
N PHE A 32 15.94 -6.84 2.83
CA PHE A 32 17.36 -6.94 2.47
C PHE A 32 17.84 -5.72 1.69
N TRP A 33 17.09 -5.34 0.64
CA TRP A 33 17.46 -4.19 -0.19
C TRP A 33 17.32 -2.87 0.53
N THR A 34 16.27 -2.67 1.33
CA THR A 34 16.11 -1.47 2.19
C THR A 34 17.28 -1.34 3.16
N ALA A 35 17.62 -2.41 3.89
CA ALA A 35 18.75 -2.37 4.82
C ALA A 35 20.09 -2.11 4.12
N LYS A 36 20.24 -2.54 2.86
CA LYS A 36 21.42 -2.24 2.05
C LYS A 36 21.42 -0.79 1.54
N MET A 37 20.25 -0.23 1.25
CA MET A 37 20.09 1.17 0.83
C MET A 37 20.47 2.14 1.97
N ASP A 38 20.21 1.75 3.21
CA ASP A 38 20.52 2.56 4.41
C ASP A 38 21.98 2.44 4.88
N ASP A 39 22.77 1.51 4.30
CA ASP A 39 24.18 1.33 4.63
C ASP A 39 25.04 2.32 3.82
N PRO A 40 25.69 3.30 4.46
CA PRO A 40 26.45 4.34 3.76
C PRO A 40 27.66 3.81 2.99
N GLU A 41 28.16 2.63 3.35
CA GLU A 41 29.30 1.99 2.68
C GLU A 41 28.86 1.03 1.56
N ALA A 42 27.55 0.79 1.41
CA ALA A 42 27.03 -0.13 0.42
C ALA A 42 26.89 0.52 -0.96
N ASP A 43 27.40 -0.16 -1.98
CA ASP A 43 27.07 0.18 -3.36
C ASP A 43 25.62 -0.22 -3.66
N PHE A 44 24.75 0.79 -3.69
CA PHE A 44 23.34 0.69 -4.04
C PHE A 44 23.11 1.20 -5.47
N GLY A 45 23.63 0.44 -6.44
CA GLY A 45 23.50 0.77 -7.86
C GLY A 45 22.09 0.55 -8.45
N VAL A 46 21.91 0.99 -9.69
CA VAL A 46 20.63 0.96 -10.44
C VAL A 46 19.94 -0.41 -10.41
N SER A 47 20.69 -1.50 -10.54
CA SER A 47 20.13 -2.86 -10.51
C SER A 47 19.44 -3.16 -9.18
N ALA A 48 20.01 -2.72 -8.05
CA ALA A 48 19.41 -2.88 -6.72
C ALA A 48 18.13 -2.04 -6.58
N THR A 49 18.14 -0.79 -7.08
CA THR A 49 16.97 0.09 -7.10
C THR A 49 15.83 -0.51 -7.92
N GLN A 50 16.12 -1.05 -9.11
CA GLN A 50 15.13 -1.69 -9.96
C GLN A 50 14.58 -2.97 -9.33
N ALA A 51 15.43 -3.77 -8.71
CA ALA A 51 15.00 -4.97 -7.97
C ALA A 51 14.05 -4.61 -6.83
N LEU A 52 14.41 -3.61 -6.00
CA LEU A 52 13.58 -3.14 -4.90
C LEU A 52 12.23 -2.60 -5.40
N SER A 53 12.24 -1.72 -6.41
CA SER A 53 11.03 -1.19 -7.04
C SER A 53 10.10 -2.31 -7.53
N SER A 54 10.65 -3.31 -8.24
CA SER A 54 9.90 -4.44 -8.75
C SER A 54 9.32 -5.35 -7.65
N ILE A 55 10.00 -5.46 -6.51
CA ILE A 55 9.49 -6.20 -5.34
C ILE A 55 8.33 -5.41 -4.72
N LEU A 56 8.50 -4.11 -4.51
CA LEU A 56 7.47 -3.24 -3.93
C LEU A 56 6.19 -3.22 -4.77
N SER A 57 6.29 -3.17 -6.10
CA SER A 57 5.12 -3.29 -6.98
C SER A 57 4.38 -4.61 -6.78
N LYS A 58 5.10 -5.73 -6.63
CA LYS A 58 4.47 -7.05 -6.38
C LYS A 58 3.88 -7.17 -4.99
N LEU A 59 4.36 -6.39 -4.03
CA LEU A 59 3.81 -6.30 -2.68
C LEU A 59 2.59 -5.36 -2.59
N GLY A 60 2.25 -4.65 -3.67
CA GLY A 60 1.21 -3.61 -3.66
C GLY A 60 1.63 -2.32 -2.98
N ALA A 61 2.94 -2.11 -2.80
CA ALA A 61 3.56 -1.00 -2.07
C ALA A 61 3.99 0.16 -2.97
N THR A 62 3.75 0.07 -4.27
CA THR A 62 3.80 1.26 -5.14
C THR A 62 2.71 2.20 -4.69
N PRO A 63 2.89 3.54 -4.74
CA PRO A 63 1.77 4.44 -4.64
C PRO A 63 0.77 4.02 -5.72
N VAL A 64 -0.26 3.29 -5.30
CA VAL A 64 -1.56 3.36 -5.94
C VAL A 64 -1.81 4.85 -6.02
N ASP A 65 -1.98 5.34 -7.24
CA ASP A 65 -2.46 6.69 -7.54
C ASP A 65 -3.21 7.20 -6.31
N GLU A 66 -2.67 8.20 -5.60
CA GLU A 66 -3.16 8.59 -4.26
C GLU A 66 -4.68 8.87 -4.32
N SER A 67 -5.18 9.21 -5.51
CA SER A 67 -6.60 9.34 -5.88
C SER A 67 -7.45 8.05 -5.90
N LYS A 68 -6.84 6.87 -5.86
CA LYS A 68 -7.47 5.54 -5.83
C LYS A 68 -7.35 4.84 -4.49
N VAL A 69 -6.62 5.44 -3.55
CA VAL A 69 -6.74 5.08 -2.14
C VAL A 69 -8.10 5.62 -1.69
N SER A 70 -9.08 4.72 -1.56
CA SER A 70 -10.26 5.03 -0.75
C SER A 70 -9.78 5.20 0.68
N HIS A 71 -9.42 6.43 1.04
CA HIS A 71 -9.43 6.84 2.43
C HIS A 71 -10.89 6.73 2.83
N GLY A 72 -11.24 5.76 3.67
CA GLY A 72 -12.60 5.57 4.14
C GLY A 72 -13.10 6.81 4.85
N THR A 73 -13.64 7.77 4.10
CA THR A 73 -14.77 8.58 4.50
C THR A 73 -15.99 7.74 4.16
N ASP A 74 -16.43 6.94 5.14
CA ASP A 74 -17.88 6.74 5.31
C ASP A 74 -18.46 8.12 5.67
N GLU A 75 -18.52 9.02 4.68
CA GLU A 75 -19.42 10.16 4.73
C GLU A 75 -20.57 9.78 3.82
N ASP A 76 -21.72 9.56 4.45
CA ASP A 76 -23.02 9.36 3.84
C ASP A 76 -23.15 10.24 2.59
N ASP A 77 -23.31 9.62 1.42
CA ASP A 77 -23.53 10.32 0.16
C ASP A 77 -24.87 11.09 0.26
N PRO A 78 -24.88 12.43 0.32
CA PRO A 78 -26.12 13.20 0.46
C PRO A 78 -27.02 13.12 -0.79
N ASP A 79 -26.57 12.44 -1.86
CA ASP A 79 -27.31 12.30 -3.11
C ASP A 79 -28.40 11.20 -3.06
N ASP A 80 -28.39 10.31 -2.05
CA ASP A 80 -29.46 9.30 -1.87
C ASP A 80 -30.79 9.92 -1.41
N GLU A 81 -30.77 11.15 -0.87
CA GLU A 81 -31.99 11.87 -0.46
C GLU A 81 -32.68 12.59 -1.64
N PHE A 82 -31.99 12.83 -2.76
CA PHE A 82 -32.52 13.60 -3.89
C PHE A 82 -33.42 12.78 -4.83
N PHE A 83 -33.21 11.47 -4.93
CA PHE A 83 -33.98 10.60 -5.84
C PHE A 83 -35.10 9.80 -5.15
N GLY A 84 -35.23 9.89 -3.81
CA GLY A 84 -36.11 9.05 -3.01
C GLY A 84 -37.55 9.52 -2.78
N GLY A 85 -37.96 10.71 -3.26
CA GLY A 85 -39.26 11.24 -2.83
C GLY A 85 -39.88 12.35 -3.67
N ALA A 86 -40.45 12.03 -4.84
CA ALA A 86 -41.58 12.79 -5.39
C ALA A 86 -42.30 12.01 -6.49
N GLY A 87 -43.44 11.39 -6.15
CA GLY A 87 -44.31 10.77 -7.16
C GLY A 87 -45.52 10.02 -6.63
N ALA A 88 -45.85 10.11 -5.34
CA ALA A 88 -47.11 9.59 -4.83
C ALA A 88 -48.22 10.67 -4.93
N GLY A 89 -49.08 10.49 -5.94
CA GLY A 89 -50.49 10.89 -5.88
C GLY A 89 -50.89 12.15 -6.64
N ARG A 90 -51.76 12.00 -7.66
CA ARG A 90 -53.22 12.06 -7.49
C ARG A 90 -53.94 11.97 -8.84
N SER A 91 -55.01 11.20 -8.81
CA SER A 91 -56.05 10.99 -9.80
C SER A 91 -56.81 12.26 -10.20
N HIS A 92 -57.12 12.42 -11.50
CA HIS A 92 -58.48 12.64 -12.00
C HIS A 92 -58.61 12.32 -13.48
#